data_AF-A0A438ETN2-F1
#
_entry.id   AF-A0A438ETN2-F1
#
_cell.length_a   1.000
_cell.length_b   1.000
_cell.length_c   1.000
_cell.angle_alpha   90.00
_cell.angle_beta   90.00
_cell.angle_gamma   90.00
#
_symmetry.space_group_name_H-M   'P 1'
#
loop_
_entity.id
_entity.type
_entity.pdbx_description
1 polymer ?
#
loop_
_entity_poly.entity_id
_entity_poly.type
_entity_poly.pdbx_seq_one_letter_code
_entity_poly.pdbx_strand_id
1 'polypeptide(L)'
;MIIPKRFLQLTGRVEEKRRWSEGIHQAVEAKEGLKIQADSVVVAQITYQSLFKLYPKLSGMTGTAKTEEKEFLKMFQMPVIEVPPNLPNIRKDLPIQAFATARGKWENVREEVEYMFRQGRPVLVGTTSVENSEYLSDLLKERKIPHNVLNARPKYAAREAEIVAPSRRKFAITISTNMAGRGTDII
;
A
#
# COMPACT_ATOMS: atom_id res chain seq x y z
N MET A 1 -10.30 22.18 31.95
CA MET A 1 -9.52 21.36 32.91
C MET A 1 -9.57 19.92 32.39
N ILE A 2 -8.42 19.28 32.16
CA ILE A 2 -8.37 17.86 31.73
C ILE A 2 -8.14 17.05 33.00
N ILE A 3 -9.02 16.11 33.36
CA ILE A 3 -8.75 15.21 34.48
C ILE A 3 -7.55 14.33 34.10
N PRO A 4 -6.46 14.34 34.89
CA PRO A 4 -5.35 13.43 34.69
C PRO A 4 -5.83 11.99 34.80
N LYS A 5 -5.47 11.21 33.80
CA LYS A 5 -6.10 9.94 33.46
C LYS A 5 -5.75 8.81 34.46
N ARG A 6 -4.61 8.92 35.15
CA ARG A 6 -4.27 8.19 36.39
C ARG A 6 -3.05 8.83 37.07
N PHE A 7 -2.88 8.67 38.38
CA PHE A 7 -1.63 8.94 39.08
C PHE A 7 -0.88 7.63 39.39
N LEU A 8 0.44 7.63 39.23
CA LEU A 8 1.29 6.54 39.72
C LEU A 8 1.34 6.57 41.25
N GLN A 9 0.94 5.47 41.88
CA GLN A 9 0.76 5.32 43.33
C GLN A 9 2.03 5.58 44.17
N LEU A 10 3.20 5.58 43.53
CA LEU A 10 4.51 5.78 44.19
C LEU A 10 5.23 7.07 43.79
N THR A 11 4.89 7.69 42.66
CA THR A 11 5.67 8.82 42.10
C THR A 11 4.85 10.10 41.92
N GLY A 12 3.53 10.05 42.07
CA GLY A 12 2.65 11.22 41.91
C GLY A 12 2.61 11.80 40.49
N ARG A 13 3.20 11.10 39.50
CA ARG A 13 3.20 11.53 38.09
C ARG A 13 1.88 11.19 37.40
N VAL A 14 1.46 12.09 36.52
CA VAL A 14 0.25 11.96 35.69
C VAL A 14 0.51 11.05 34.49
N GLU A 15 -0.37 10.06 34.32
CA GLU A 15 -0.40 9.17 33.14
C GLU A 15 -1.48 9.63 32.17
N GLU A 16 -1.11 10.44 31.18
CA GLU A 16 -2.06 11.10 30.25
C GLU A 16 -2.85 10.15 29.34
N LYS A 17 -2.42 8.89 29.18
CA LYS A 17 -3.02 7.95 28.21
C LYS A 17 -3.88 6.85 28.85
N ARG A 18 -4.00 6.79 30.18
CA ARG A 18 -4.61 5.65 30.87
C ARG A 18 -5.99 5.98 31.43
N ARG A 19 -7.07 5.36 30.96
CA ARG A 19 -8.42 5.56 31.56
C ARG A 19 -8.68 4.61 32.73
N TRP A 20 -9.58 4.99 33.64
CA TRP A 20 -10.17 4.06 34.60
C TRP A 20 -11.21 3.17 33.89
N SER A 21 -11.21 1.88 34.19
CA SER A 21 -12.11 0.90 33.57
C SER A 21 -13.54 0.98 34.14
N GLU A 22 -14.46 0.20 33.56
CA GLU A 22 -15.81 -0.04 34.10
C GLU A 22 -16.70 1.21 34.23
N GLY A 23 -16.51 2.19 33.36
CA GLY A 23 -17.32 3.42 33.40
C GLY A 23 -16.88 4.42 34.47
N ILE A 24 -15.89 4.09 35.31
CA ILE A 24 -15.41 4.94 36.40
C ILE A 24 -14.84 6.24 35.82
N HIS A 25 -14.17 6.19 34.67
CA HIS A 25 -13.61 7.40 34.07
C HIS A 25 -14.68 8.40 33.66
N GLN A 26 -15.76 7.91 33.05
CA GLN A 26 -16.91 8.70 32.67
C GLN A 26 -17.65 9.25 33.91
N ALA A 27 -17.73 8.47 34.99
CA ALA A 27 -18.32 8.92 36.24
C ALA A 27 -17.52 10.08 36.87
N VAL A 28 -16.19 10.04 36.84
CA VAL A 28 -15.34 11.14 37.31
C VAL A 28 -15.43 12.34 36.37
N GLU A 29 -15.43 12.13 35.04
CA GLU A 29 -15.67 13.21 34.07
C GLU A 29 -17.01 13.91 34.31
N ALA A 30 -18.08 13.15 34.56
CA ALA A 30 -19.39 13.69 34.90
C ALA A 30 -19.40 14.45 36.23
N LYS A 31 -18.74 13.90 37.26
CA LYS A 31 -18.63 14.52 38.59
C LYS A 31 -17.93 15.89 38.51
N GLU A 32 -16.86 16.00 37.72
CA GLU A 32 -16.10 17.24 37.55
C GLU A 32 -16.67 18.17 36.46
N GLY A 33 -17.86 17.86 35.93
CA GLY A 33 -18.54 18.67 34.91
C GLY A 33 -17.82 18.71 33.56
N LEU A 34 -16.98 17.72 33.25
CA LEU A 34 -16.28 17.62 31.97
C LEU A 34 -17.15 16.93 30.91
N LYS A 35 -16.85 17.21 29.64
CA LYS A 35 -17.47 16.52 28.51
C LYS A 35 -17.06 15.04 28.52
N ILE A 36 -18.04 14.18 28.76
CA ILE A 36 -17.86 12.72 28.78
C ILE A 36 -17.37 12.25 27.42
N GLN A 37 -16.26 11.53 27.40
CA GLN A 37 -15.70 10.96 26.18
C GLN A 37 -16.22 9.53 26.02
N ALA A 38 -16.88 9.23 24.91
CA ALA A 38 -17.29 7.86 24.60
C ALA A 38 -16.05 6.95 24.49
N ASP A 39 -16.10 5.77 25.10
CA ASP A 39 -15.08 4.75 24.90
C ASP A 39 -15.31 4.07 23.55
N SER A 40 -14.30 4.06 22.69
CA SER A 40 -14.28 3.14 21.56
C SER A 40 -13.90 1.76 22.09
N VAL A 41 -14.89 0.91 22.34
CA VAL A 41 -14.66 -0.46 22.78
C VAL A 41 -14.46 -1.36 21.56
N VAL A 42 -13.34 -2.07 21.53
CA VAL A 42 -13.13 -3.13 20.54
C VAL A 42 -13.98 -4.33 20.94
N VAL A 43 -15.06 -4.58 20.20
CA VAL A 43 -16.01 -5.68 20.48
C VAL A 43 -15.43 -7.04 20.09
N ALA A 44 -14.67 -7.09 18.99
CA ALA A 44 -14.01 -8.30 18.52
C ALA A 44 -12.75 -7.92 17.73
N GLN A 45 -11.72 -8.76 17.85
CA GLN A 45 -10.48 -8.63 17.11
C GLN A 45 -9.91 -10.02 16.82
N ILE A 46 -9.47 -10.25 15.59
CA ILE A 46 -8.73 -11.44 15.19
C ILE A 46 -7.63 -11.03 14.22
N THR A 47 -6.47 -11.67 14.31
CA THR A 47 -5.39 -11.49 13.34
C THR A 47 -5.65 -12.34 12.10
N TYR A 48 -5.12 -11.96 10.94
CA TYR A 48 -5.24 -12.79 9.73
C TYR A 48 -4.65 -14.18 9.92
N GLN A 49 -3.54 -14.28 10.66
CA GLN A 49 -2.91 -15.56 10.98
C GLN A 49 -3.87 -16.48 11.74
N SER A 50 -4.54 -15.96 12.77
CA SER A 50 -5.52 -16.74 13.54
C SER A 50 -6.77 -17.04 12.73
N LEU A 51 -7.25 -16.07 11.94
CA LEU A 51 -8.43 -16.25 11.08
C LEU A 51 -8.24 -17.38 10.07
N PHE A 52 -7.11 -17.41 9.35
CA PHE A 52 -6.86 -18.43 8.32
C PHE A 52 -6.64 -19.83 8.90
N LYS A 53 -6.17 -19.94 10.16
CA LYS A 53 -6.04 -21.23 10.85
C LYS A 53 -7.38 -21.88 11.20
N LEU A 54 -8.48 -21.12 11.18
CA LEU A 54 -9.82 -21.68 11.43
C LEU A 54 -10.34 -22.50 10.25
N TYR A 55 -9.75 -22.33 9.05
CA TYR A 55 -10.19 -23.06 7.87
C TYR A 55 -9.64 -24.51 7.90
N PRO A 56 -10.50 -25.53 7.70
CA PRO A 56 -10.05 -26.94 7.68
C PRO A 56 -9.03 -27.24 6.58
N LYS A 57 -9.06 -26.47 5.49
CA LYS A 57 -8.14 -26.56 4.36
C LYS A 57 -7.77 -25.16 3.90
N LEU A 58 -6.47 -24.92 3.74
CA LEU A 58 -5.94 -23.64 3.29
C LEU A 58 -5.05 -23.84 2.06
N SER A 59 -5.26 -23.03 1.04
CA SER A 59 -4.49 -23.01 -0.21
C SER A 59 -4.39 -21.58 -0.74
N GLY A 60 -3.33 -21.28 -1.49
CA GLY A 60 -3.13 -19.95 -2.07
C GLY A 60 -2.26 -20.00 -3.32
N MET A 61 -2.29 -18.91 -4.09
CA MET A 61 -1.51 -18.73 -5.31
C MET A 61 -0.86 -17.35 -5.34
N THR A 62 0.38 -17.28 -5.79
CA THR A 62 1.11 -16.03 -6.00
C THR A 62 2.36 -16.29 -6.84
N GLY A 63 2.88 -15.25 -7.51
CA GLY A 63 4.11 -15.34 -8.31
C GLY A 63 5.41 -15.22 -7.50
N THR A 64 5.34 -14.90 -6.20
CA THR A 64 6.55 -14.51 -5.41
C THR A 64 6.67 -15.19 -4.05
N ALA A 65 5.93 -16.28 -3.78
CA ALA A 65 5.95 -16.91 -2.44
C ALA A 65 7.24 -17.68 -2.12
N LYS A 66 8.09 -17.99 -3.11
CA LYS A 66 9.21 -18.91 -2.89
C LYS A 66 10.23 -18.39 -1.89
N THR A 67 10.43 -17.07 -1.82
CA THR A 67 11.32 -16.44 -0.82
C THR A 67 10.79 -16.59 0.61
N GLU A 68 9.46 -16.57 0.77
CA GLU A 68 8.78 -16.60 2.07
C GLU A 68 8.32 -18.01 2.49
N GLU A 69 8.79 -19.06 1.80
CA GLU A 69 8.36 -20.44 2.03
C GLU A 69 8.50 -20.88 3.49
N LYS A 70 9.60 -20.48 4.16
CA LYS A 70 9.85 -20.80 5.57
C LYS A 70 8.77 -20.21 6.48
N GLU A 71 8.29 -19.00 6.17
CA GLU A 71 7.23 -18.35 6.95
C GLU A 71 5.88 -19.05 6.71
N PHE A 72 5.54 -19.36 5.46
CA PHE A 72 4.32 -20.10 5.14
C PHE A 72 4.27 -21.48 5.80
N LEU A 73 5.39 -22.21 5.80
CA LEU A 73 5.48 -23.51 6.44
C LEU A 73 5.36 -23.39 7.97
N LYS A 74 6.04 -22.41 8.58
CA LYS A 74 6.00 -22.19 10.03
C LYS A 74 4.62 -21.72 10.52
N MET A 75 3.99 -20.80 9.81
CA MET A 75 2.74 -20.17 10.25
C MET A 75 1.52 -20.99 9.89
N PHE A 76 1.49 -21.57 8.69
CA PHE A 76 0.31 -22.19 8.10
C PHE A 76 0.50 -23.66 7.73
N GLN A 77 1.69 -24.24 7.92
CA GLN A 77 2.03 -25.60 7.47
C GLN A 77 1.81 -25.79 5.97
N MET A 78 1.97 -24.71 5.20
CA MET A 78 1.76 -24.69 3.76
C MET A 78 3.09 -24.75 3.02
N PRO A 79 3.37 -25.80 2.22
CA PRO A 79 4.52 -25.82 1.33
C PRO A 79 4.33 -24.87 0.13
N VAL A 80 5.42 -24.34 -0.42
CA VAL A 80 5.39 -23.47 -1.61
C VAL A 80 5.98 -24.21 -2.80
N ILE A 81 5.10 -24.57 -3.73
CA ILE A 81 5.46 -25.28 -4.96
C ILE A 81 5.60 -24.26 -6.09
N GLU A 82 6.77 -24.24 -6.74
CA GLU A 82 7.00 -23.41 -7.92
C GLU A 82 6.50 -24.14 -9.16
N VAL A 83 5.60 -23.49 -9.90
CA VAL A 83 5.03 -24.01 -11.15
C VAL A 83 5.79 -23.37 -12.31
N PRO A 84 6.31 -24.16 -13.28
CA PRO A 84 7.05 -23.60 -14.40
C PRO A 84 6.13 -22.71 -15.26
N PRO A 85 6.68 -21.64 -15.87
CA PRO A 85 5.90 -20.77 -16.74
C PRO A 85 5.53 -21.47 -18.05
N ASN A 86 4.42 -21.06 -18.66
CA ASN A 86 3.97 -21.59 -19.95
C ASN A 86 4.98 -21.33 -21.08
N LEU A 87 5.71 -20.20 -21.01
CA LEU A 87 6.76 -19.83 -21.96
C LEU A 87 8.01 -19.38 -21.22
N PRO A 88 9.22 -19.55 -21.82
CA PRO A 88 10.45 -19.00 -21.26
C PRO A 88 10.34 -17.49 -21.07
N ASN A 89 10.76 -17.01 -19.89
CA ASN A 89 10.78 -15.58 -19.61
C ASN A 89 11.92 -14.90 -20.38
N ILE A 90 11.58 -13.96 -21.26
CA ILE A 90 12.54 -13.18 -22.06
C ILE A 90 12.71 -11.73 -21.54
N ARG A 91 12.10 -11.39 -20.40
CA ARG A 91 12.18 -10.05 -19.81
C ARG A 91 13.61 -9.75 -19.38
N LYS A 92 14.09 -8.56 -19.73
CA LYS A 92 15.39 -8.04 -19.29
C LYS A 92 15.19 -7.15 -18.07
N ASP A 93 15.61 -7.64 -16.91
CA ASP A 93 15.63 -6.86 -15.66
C ASP A 93 16.91 -6.03 -15.62
N LEU A 94 16.76 -4.70 -15.62
CA LEU A 94 17.86 -3.75 -15.60
C LEU A 94 18.35 -3.49 -14.16
N PRO A 95 19.63 -3.13 -13.96
CA PRO A 95 20.16 -2.83 -12.64
C PRO A 95 19.51 -1.57 -12.05
N ILE A 96 19.51 -1.48 -10.72
CA ILE A 96 18.98 -0.35 -9.98
C ILE A 96 19.84 0.89 -10.26
N GLN A 97 19.19 2.01 -10.58
CA GLN A 97 19.83 3.33 -10.70
C GLN A 97 19.62 4.11 -9.41
N ALA A 98 20.71 4.62 -8.82
CA ALA A 98 20.70 5.42 -7.61
C ALA A 98 21.06 6.88 -7.92
N PHE A 99 20.35 7.82 -7.29
CA PHE A 99 20.54 9.26 -7.52
C PHE A 99 20.79 9.97 -6.20
N ALA A 100 21.69 10.97 -6.23
CA ALA A 100 22.04 11.74 -5.04
C ALA A 100 20.87 12.59 -4.50
N THR A 101 19.96 13.03 -5.37
CA THR A 101 18.80 13.85 -4.98
C THR A 101 17.51 13.30 -5.58
N ALA A 102 16.39 13.52 -4.87
CA ALA A 102 15.07 13.16 -5.37
C ALA A 102 14.73 13.91 -6.66
N ARG A 103 15.11 15.18 -6.77
CA ARG A 103 14.92 15.97 -8.00
C ARG A 103 15.69 15.37 -9.18
N GLY A 104 16.95 15.01 -8.99
CA GLY A 104 17.76 14.36 -10.03
C GLY A 104 17.17 13.02 -10.49
N LYS A 105 16.64 12.23 -9.55
CA LYS A 105 15.90 10.99 -9.87
C LYS A 105 14.70 11.27 -10.78
N TRP A 106 13.85 12.23 -10.42
CA TRP A 106 12.63 12.49 -11.17
C TRP A 106 12.87 13.11 -12.55
N GLU A 107 13.88 13.97 -12.69
CA GLU A 107 14.27 14.51 -13.99
C GLU A 107 14.77 13.39 -14.91
N ASN A 108 15.59 12.47 -14.40
CA ASN A 108 16.07 11.33 -15.16
C ASN A 108 14.93 10.37 -15.57
N VAL A 109 14.00 10.07 -14.64
CA VAL A 109 12.80 9.28 -14.95
C VAL A 109 11.96 9.96 -16.05
N ARG A 110 11.78 11.28 -16.00
CA ARG A 110 11.06 12.03 -17.02
C ARG A 110 11.75 11.91 -18.38
N GLU A 111 13.07 12.05 -18.44
CA GLU A 111 13.86 11.89 -19.67
C GLU A 111 13.78 10.48 -20.25
N GLU A 112 13.83 9.45 -19.41
CA GLU A 112 13.72 8.06 -19.84
C GLU A 112 12.31 7.77 -20.41
N VAL A 113 11.27 8.25 -19.73
CA VAL A 113 9.88 8.15 -20.22
C VAL A 113 9.73 8.87 -21.56
N GLU A 114 10.28 10.09 -21.70
CA GLU A 114 10.25 10.85 -22.96
C GLU A 114 10.97 10.11 -24.09
N TYR A 115 12.14 9.54 -23.82
CA TYR A 115 12.88 8.74 -24.79
C TYR A 115 12.07 7.52 -25.26
N MET A 116 11.53 6.73 -24.33
CA MET A 116 10.73 5.55 -24.65
C MET A 116 9.43 5.91 -25.39
N PHE A 117 8.79 7.01 -25.00
CA PHE A 117 7.62 7.55 -25.68
C PHE A 117 7.94 7.91 -27.14
N ARG A 118 9.07 8.59 -27.41
CA ARG A 118 9.49 8.93 -28.78
C ARG A 118 9.76 7.69 -29.64
N GLN A 119 10.21 6.59 -29.03
CA GLN A 119 10.37 5.30 -29.71
C GLN A 119 9.04 4.54 -29.90
N GLY A 120 7.92 5.05 -29.37
CA GLY A 120 6.61 4.41 -29.40
C GLY A 120 6.46 3.23 -28.44
N ARG A 121 7.40 3.07 -27.49
CA ARG A 121 7.39 1.98 -26.51
C ARG A 121 6.42 2.31 -25.36
N PRO A 122 5.50 1.40 -24.99
CA PRO A 122 4.66 1.59 -23.82
C PRO A 122 5.48 1.56 -22.52
N VAL A 123 5.08 2.38 -21.55
CA VAL A 123 5.77 2.51 -20.26
C VAL A 123 4.77 2.47 -19.10
N LEU A 124 5.06 1.65 -18.10
CA LEU A 124 4.40 1.64 -16.80
C LEU A 124 5.39 2.15 -15.74
N VAL A 125 5.05 3.24 -15.06
CA VAL A 125 5.86 3.80 -13.97
C VAL A 125 5.18 3.50 -12.64
N GLY A 126 5.87 2.76 -11.78
CA GLY A 126 5.42 2.49 -10.41
C GLY A 126 5.89 3.55 -9.42
N THR A 127 4.98 4.12 -8.65
CA THR A 127 5.31 5.06 -7.56
C THR A 127 4.85 4.52 -6.21
N THR A 128 5.49 4.99 -5.13
CA THR A 128 5.16 4.56 -3.77
C THR A 128 4.02 5.35 -3.12
N SER A 129 3.68 6.53 -3.66
CA SER A 129 2.66 7.41 -3.09
C SER A 129 1.93 8.20 -4.18
N VAL A 130 0.73 8.68 -3.86
CA VAL A 130 -0.10 9.49 -4.77
C VAL A 130 0.60 10.80 -5.10
N GLU A 131 1.26 11.43 -4.12
CA GLU A 131 1.98 12.69 -4.30
C GLU A 131 3.11 12.55 -5.32
N ASN A 132 3.83 11.42 -5.29
CA ASN A 132 4.87 11.13 -6.27
C ASN A 132 4.30 10.88 -7.68
N SER A 133 3.12 10.26 -7.78
CA SER A 133 2.43 10.09 -9.06
C SER A 133 2.01 11.41 -9.67
N GLU A 134 1.37 12.28 -8.88
CA GLU A 134 0.93 13.60 -9.33
C GLU A 134 2.13 14.46 -9.75
N TYR A 135 3.22 14.45 -8.95
CA TYR A 135 4.46 15.15 -9.26
C TYR A 135 5.05 14.71 -10.60
N LEU A 136 5.16 13.40 -10.86
CA LEU A 136 5.62 12.91 -12.15
C LEU A 136 4.64 13.26 -13.28
N SER A 137 3.33 13.21 -13.03
CA SER A 137 2.31 13.61 -14.00
C SER A 137 2.53 15.06 -14.45
N ASP A 138 2.80 15.97 -13.51
CA ASP A 138 3.01 17.39 -13.82
C ASP A 138 4.29 17.59 -14.66
N LEU A 139 5.39 16.90 -14.31
CA LEU A 139 6.62 16.91 -15.12
C LEU A 139 6.40 16.41 -16.56
N LEU A 140 5.51 15.43 -16.76
CA LEU A 140 5.17 14.93 -18.10
C LEU A 140 4.22 15.88 -18.85
N LYS A 141 3.30 16.57 -18.15
CA LYS A 141 2.43 17.61 -18.75
C LYS A 141 3.25 18.78 -19.28
N GLU A 142 4.29 19.21 -18.58
CA GLU A 142 5.21 20.26 -19.03
C GLU A 142 5.86 19.92 -20.38
N ARG A 143 6.13 18.64 -20.63
CA ARG A 143 6.67 18.12 -21.90
C ARG A 143 5.61 17.71 -22.92
N LYS A 144 4.32 17.91 -22.61
CA LYS A 144 3.17 17.53 -23.45
C LYS A 144 3.14 16.04 -23.78
N ILE A 145 3.58 15.19 -22.84
CA ILE A 145 3.53 13.73 -23.00
C ILE A 145 2.18 13.23 -22.46
N PRO A 146 1.30 12.65 -23.29
CA PRO A 146 0.04 12.10 -22.84
C PRO A 146 0.28 10.88 -21.96
N HIS A 147 -0.37 10.84 -20.80
CA HIS A 147 -0.23 9.76 -19.82
C HIS A 147 -1.50 9.60 -19.00
N ASN A 148 -1.64 8.44 -18.37
CA ASN A 148 -2.71 8.13 -17.43
C ASN A 148 -2.15 7.94 -16.02
N VAL A 149 -2.92 8.31 -15.00
CA VAL A 149 -2.54 8.12 -13.58
C VAL A 149 -3.57 7.21 -12.91
N LEU A 150 -3.09 6.18 -12.23
CA LEU A 150 -3.87 5.23 -11.45
C LEU A 150 -3.48 5.36 -9.98
N ASN A 151 -4.45 5.69 -9.13
CA ASN A 151 -4.21 6.12 -7.76
C ASN A 151 -4.77 5.13 -6.70
N ALA A 152 -5.08 3.89 -7.09
CA ALA A 152 -5.57 2.80 -6.24
C ALA A 152 -6.78 3.18 -5.36
N ARG A 153 -7.60 4.12 -5.83
CA ARG A 153 -8.76 4.58 -5.04
C ARG A 153 -9.87 3.52 -5.15
N PRO A 154 -10.35 2.91 -4.04
CA PRO A 154 -11.27 1.76 -4.08
C PRO A 154 -12.54 1.99 -4.89
N LYS A 155 -13.03 3.24 -4.93
CA LYS A 155 -14.22 3.64 -5.71
C LYS A 155 -14.03 3.57 -7.23
N TYR A 156 -12.79 3.47 -7.72
CA TYR A 156 -12.46 3.53 -9.14
C TYR A 156 -11.80 2.26 -9.66
N ALA A 157 -11.69 1.19 -8.88
CA ALA A 157 -11.00 -0.05 -9.27
C ALA A 157 -11.49 -0.64 -10.62
N ALA A 158 -12.80 -0.60 -10.88
CA ALA A 158 -13.36 -1.05 -12.16
C ALA A 158 -12.95 -0.15 -13.34
N ARG A 159 -12.90 1.17 -13.14
CA ARG A 159 -12.41 2.14 -14.13
C ARG A 159 -10.90 2.06 -14.33
N GLU A 160 -10.15 1.75 -13.28
CA GLU A 160 -8.70 1.57 -13.37
C GLU A 160 -8.36 0.36 -14.26
N ALA A 161 -9.13 -0.74 -14.18
CA ALA A 161 -8.96 -1.91 -15.04
C ALA A 161 -9.15 -1.57 -16.54
N GLU A 162 -10.13 -0.73 -16.88
CA GLU A 162 -10.36 -0.24 -18.25
C GLU A 162 -9.20 0.60 -18.80
N ILE A 163 -8.47 1.29 -17.91
CA ILE A 163 -7.33 2.13 -18.26
C ILE A 163 -6.02 1.32 -18.36
N VAL A 164 -5.88 0.25 -17.57
CA VAL A 164 -4.71 -0.66 -17.59
C VAL A 164 -4.71 -1.55 -18.83
N ALA A 165 -5.87 -2.05 -19.26
CA ALA A 165 -5.98 -2.93 -20.43
C ALA A 165 -5.34 -2.36 -21.71
N PRO A 166 -5.51 -1.07 -22.08
CA PRO A 166 -4.85 -0.50 -23.25
C PRO A 166 -3.40 -0.04 -23.02
N SER A 167 -2.78 -0.26 -21.85
CA SER A 167 -1.40 0.19 -21.55
C SER A 167 -0.32 -0.43 -22.45
N ARG A 168 -0.66 -1.44 -23.28
CA ARG A 168 0.24 -2.00 -24.32
C ARG A 168 0.27 -1.20 -25.62
N ARG A 169 -0.68 -0.29 -25.85
CA ARG A 169 -0.73 0.49 -27.10
C ARG A 169 0.56 1.28 -27.29
N LYS A 170 0.99 1.42 -28.54
CA LYS A 170 2.13 2.30 -28.86
C LYS A 170 1.90 3.67 -28.24
N PHE A 171 2.96 4.27 -27.70
CA PHE A 171 2.92 5.57 -27.02
C PHE A 171 2.13 5.62 -25.70
N ALA A 172 1.63 4.49 -25.17
CA ALA A 172 0.90 4.50 -23.90
C ALA A 172 1.84 4.68 -22.71
N ILE A 173 1.61 5.73 -21.91
CA ILE A 173 2.32 5.99 -20.66
C ILE A 173 1.32 5.88 -19.50
N THR A 174 1.60 5.02 -18.54
CA THR A 174 0.75 4.79 -17.36
C THR A 174 1.57 4.95 -16.10
N ILE A 175 1.11 5.79 -15.17
CA ILE A 175 1.68 5.98 -13.84
C ILE A 175 0.76 5.26 -12.86
N SER A 176 1.32 4.39 -12.03
CA SER A 176 0.57 3.56 -11.08
C SER A 176 1.14 3.72 -9.68
N THR A 177 0.30 4.15 -8.73
CA THR A 177 0.67 4.10 -7.30
C THR A 177 0.62 2.66 -6.80
N ASN A 178 1.40 2.38 -5.77
CA ASN A 178 1.54 1.03 -5.22
C ASN A 178 0.18 0.31 -5.06
N MET A 179 0.06 -0.87 -5.69
CA MET A 179 -1.15 -1.72 -5.82
C MET A 179 -2.25 -1.30 -6.82
N ALA A 180 -2.15 -0.17 -7.52
CA ALA A 180 -3.11 0.16 -8.58
C ALA A 180 -2.93 -0.77 -9.80
N GLY A 181 -4.05 -1.25 -10.36
CA GLY A 181 -4.04 -2.20 -11.48
C GLY A 181 -3.69 -3.66 -11.11
N ARG A 182 -3.58 -3.99 -9.82
CA ARG A 182 -3.31 -5.37 -9.37
C ARG A 182 -4.43 -6.31 -9.82
N GLY A 183 -4.05 -7.42 -10.47
CA GLY A 183 -4.99 -8.44 -10.95
C GLY A 183 -5.57 -8.18 -12.34
N THR A 184 -5.12 -7.12 -13.04
CA THR A 184 -5.42 -6.90 -14.46
C THR A 184 -4.16 -7.14 -15.28
N ASP A 185 -4.23 -8.05 -16.24
CA ASP A 185 -3.13 -8.31 -17.15
C ASP A 185 -2.96 -7.17 -18.16
N ILE A 186 -1.71 -6.81 -18.44
CA ILE A 186 -1.36 -5.83 -19.48
C ILE A 186 -1.19 -6.62 -20.78
N ILE A 187 -2.28 -6.73 -21.56
CA ILE A 187 -2.36 -7.51 -22.81
C ILE A 187 -2.34 -6.62 -24.04
#